data_AF-A0A1D9QIZ8-F1
#
_entry.id   AF-A0A1D9QIZ8-F1
#
_cell.length_a   1.000
_cell.length_b   1.000
_cell.length_c   1.000
_cell.angle_alpha   90.00
_cell.angle_beta   90.00
_cell.angle_gamma   90.00
#
_symmetry.space_group_name_H-M   'P 1'
#
loop_
_entity.id
_entity.type
_entity.pdbx_description
1 polymer ?
#
loop_
_entity_poly.entity_id
_entity_poly.type
_entity_poly.pdbx_seq_one_letter_code
_entity_poly.pdbx_strand_id
1 'polypeptide(L)'
;MPFMAPAQRKGVTHLFTPKLTAFEHTPKASDSDPQNIVVFIGGLSDGLLTVPYPSSISDALPAGWSLAQVLLSSAYIGWGISCLKNDAQELSQCVAYFRTIKSGKIVLMGHSTGCQDVMEYLTGPGHKTNTPIDGGIIQASVSDREALGQEMDANVLKNSIALAQKMVDAGDGEEILPSSATEGFFQSPVCARRWLSLTSPNHDGDDDYFSSDLTDEQLKKTFGSLAARSPLCILYSGNDEYVPKYIDKEALVKRWIDIVKKGGGKVDEENSAVLPGATHNLSKSPEVVPELVKRVLGFLKGLSSQSHL
;
A
#
# COMPACT_ATOMS: atom_id res chain seq x y z
N MET A 1 1.21 14.94 -10.89
CA MET A 1 1.62 13.75 -11.68
C MET A 1 1.63 14.10 -13.16
N PRO A 2 2.56 13.57 -13.99
CA PRO A 2 2.41 13.68 -15.43
C PRO A 2 1.09 13.04 -15.85
N PHE A 3 0.33 13.72 -16.70
CA PHE A 3 -0.97 13.26 -17.18
C PHE A 3 -0.78 11.91 -17.90
N MET A 4 -1.32 10.84 -17.33
CA MET A 4 -1.45 9.58 -18.05
C MET A 4 -2.41 9.80 -19.22
N ALA A 5 -2.06 9.29 -20.40
CA ALA A 5 -2.99 9.31 -21.52
C ALA A 5 -4.30 8.62 -21.11
N PRO A 6 -5.48 9.21 -21.40
CA PRO A 6 -6.75 8.59 -21.11
C PRO A 6 -6.80 7.18 -21.73
N ALA A 7 -7.16 6.20 -20.92
CA ALA A 7 -7.18 4.80 -21.33
C ALA A 7 -8.48 4.13 -20.86
N GLN A 8 -8.95 3.17 -21.65
CA GLN A 8 -10.08 2.31 -21.28
C GLN A 8 -9.57 0.94 -20.84
N ARG A 9 -10.27 0.32 -19.89
CA ARG A 9 -10.03 -1.07 -19.46
C ARG A 9 -11.35 -1.82 -19.40
N LYS A 10 -11.38 -3.02 -19.97
CA LYS A 10 -12.52 -3.94 -19.84
C LYS A 10 -12.43 -4.68 -18.50
N GLY A 11 -13.55 -4.82 -17.82
CA GLY A 11 -13.60 -5.50 -16.53
C GLY A 11 -15.02 -5.64 -15.98
N VAL A 12 -15.11 -6.13 -14.76
CA VAL A 12 -16.33 -6.31 -13.97
C VAL A 12 -16.24 -5.44 -12.73
N THR A 13 -17.28 -4.66 -12.44
CA THR A 13 -17.38 -3.92 -11.19
C THR A 13 -18.15 -4.74 -10.17
N HIS A 14 -17.53 -5.00 -9.03
CA HIS A 14 -18.09 -5.72 -7.90
C HIS A 14 -18.50 -4.74 -6.83
N LEU A 15 -19.77 -4.77 -6.43
CA LEU A 15 -20.27 -4.06 -5.26
C LEU A 15 -20.14 -4.99 -4.05
N PHE A 16 -19.09 -4.82 -3.23
CA PHE A 16 -18.79 -5.72 -2.11
C PHE A 16 -19.37 -5.23 -0.78
N THR A 17 -19.74 -3.95 -0.70
CA THR A 17 -20.64 -3.38 0.31
C THR A 17 -21.67 -2.50 -0.39
N PRO A 18 -22.74 -2.02 0.27
CA PRO A 18 -23.71 -1.12 -0.37
C PRO A 18 -23.13 0.18 -0.98
N LYS A 19 -21.87 0.53 -0.67
CA LYS A 19 -21.25 1.79 -1.13
C LYS A 19 -19.83 1.65 -1.70
N LEU A 20 -19.18 0.50 -1.54
CA LEU A 20 -17.79 0.30 -1.94
C LEU A 20 -17.68 -0.73 -3.07
N THR A 21 -16.77 -0.46 -4.01
CA THR A 21 -16.64 -1.25 -5.23
C THR A 21 -15.19 -1.67 -5.50
N ALA A 22 -15.04 -2.81 -6.17
CA ALA A 22 -13.76 -3.24 -6.73
C ALA A 22 -13.94 -3.49 -8.23
N PHE A 23 -12.97 -3.10 -9.04
CA PHE A 23 -12.99 -3.31 -10.48
C PHE A 23 -12.01 -4.42 -10.86
N GLU A 24 -12.55 -5.60 -11.18
CA GLU A 24 -11.81 -6.77 -11.66
C GLU A 24 -11.53 -6.63 -13.15
N HIS A 25 -10.26 -6.60 -13.53
CA HIS A 25 -9.85 -6.50 -14.92
C HIS A 25 -10.13 -7.82 -15.66
N THR A 26 -10.62 -7.75 -16.89
CA THR A 26 -10.73 -8.96 -17.73
C THR A 26 -9.33 -9.42 -18.16
N PRO A 27 -8.86 -10.63 -17.79
CA PRO A 27 -7.56 -11.13 -18.23
C PRO A 27 -7.52 -11.31 -19.75
N LYS A 28 -6.34 -11.13 -20.38
CA LYS A 28 -6.16 -11.39 -21.82
C LYS A 28 -6.20 -12.87 -22.17
N ALA A 29 -5.78 -13.74 -21.26
CA ALA A 29 -5.71 -15.19 -21.47
C ALA A 29 -6.66 -15.90 -20.50
N SER A 30 -7.90 -16.14 -20.90
CA SER A 30 -8.85 -16.90 -20.08
C SER A 30 -9.95 -17.49 -20.95
N ASP A 31 -9.87 -18.81 -21.17
CA ASP A 31 -11.00 -19.65 -21.57
C ASP A 31 -11.79 -20.15 -20.32
N SER A 32 -11.32 -19.82 -19.11
CA SER A 32 -11.86 -20.27 -17.82
C SER A 32 -11.85 -19.17 -16.76
N ASP A 33 -12.85 -19.15 -15.88
CA ASP A 33 -12.98 -18.16 -14.80
C ASP A 33 -11.83 -18.26 -13.76
N PRO A 34 -10.98 -17.22 -13.60
CA PRO A 34 -9.84 -17.24 -12.68
C PRO A 34 -10.28 -17.33 -11.23
N GLN A 35 -9.71 -18.30 -10.49
CA GLN A 35 -10.06 -18.58 -9.09
C GLN A 35 -9.14 -17.92 -8.08
N ASN A 36 -7.94 -17.47 -8.47
CA ASN A 36 -7.05 -16.68 -7.62
C ASN A 36 -7.17 -15.20 -8.00
N ILE A 37 -6.97 -14.30 -7.04
CA ILE A 37 -7.10 -12.87 -7.28
C ILE A 37 -6.05 -12.04 -6.52
N VAL A 38 -5.51 -11.04 -7.20
CA VAL A 38 -4.75 -9.95 -6.59
C VAL A 38 -5.69 -8.77 -6.38
N VAL A 39 -5.82 -8.29 -5.14
CA VAL A 39 -6.53 -7.05 -4.83
C VAL A 39 -5.49 -5.94 -4.69
N PHE A 40 -5.48 -5.05 -5.67
CA PHE A 40 -4.58 -3.91 -5.76
C PHE A 40 -5.17 -2.70 -5.02
N ILE A 41 -4.34 -2.06 -4.20
CA ILE A 41 -4.66 -0.92 -3.34
C ILE A 41 -3.75 0.24 -3.75
N GLY A 42 -4.35 1.35 -4.18
CA GLY A 42 -3.63 2.56 -4.57
C GLY A 42 -3.14 3.39 -3.38
N GLY A 43 -2.40 4.47 -3.65
CA GLY A 43 -2.04 5.45 -2.64
C GLY A 43 -3.19 6.42 -2.29
N LEU A 44 -2.95 7.34 -1.36
CA LEU A 44 -3.95 8.29 -0.82
C LEU A 44 -4.78 8.98 -1.91
N SER A 45 -4.15 9.47 -2.98
CA SER A 45 -4.83 10.19 -4.06
C SER A 45 -5.40 9.32 -5.18
N ASP A 46 -5.15 8.01 -5.12
CA ASP A 46 -5.44 7.12 -6.23
C ASP A 46 -6.89 6.66 -6.23
N GLY A 47 -7.31 6.28 -7.42
CA GLY A 47 -8.53 5.53 -7.68
C GLY A 47 -8.31 4.54 -8.82
N LEU A 48 -9.38 4.11 -9.48
CA LEU A 48 -9.27 3.13 -10.55
C LEU A 48 -8.45 3.67 -11.72
N LEU A 49 -7.47 2.86 -12.16
CA LEU A 49 -6.63 3.12 -13.33
C LEU A 49 -5.74 4.37 -13.24
N THR A 50 -5.59 4.94 -12.04
CA THR A 50 -4.71 6.10 -11.79
C THR A 50 -3.22 5.68 -11.71
N VAL A 51 -2.95 4.44 -11.32
CA VAL A 51 -1.62 3.83 -11.34
C VAL A 51 -1.42 3.06 -12.66
N PRO A 52 -0.28 3.23 -13.37
CA PRO A 52 -0.09 2.63 -14.71
C PRO A 52 -0.01 1.10 -14.75
N TYR A 53 0.84 0.52 -13.90
CA TYR A 53 1.31 -0.86 -14.06
C TYR A 53 0.32 -1.97 -13.63
N PRO A 54 -0.75 -1.76 -12.83
CA PRO A 54 -1.71 -2.83 -12.52
C PRO A 54 -2.36 -3.43 -13.77
N SER A 55 -2.60 -2.62 -14.82
CA SER A 55 -3.10 -3.13 -16.10
C SER A 55 -2.09 -4.04 -16.79
N SER A 56 -0.80 -3.71 -16.71
CA SER A 56 0.30 -4.54 -17.24
C SER A 56 0.44 -5.85 -16.47
N ILE A 57 0.26 -5.83 -15.13
CA ILE A 57 0.18 -7.04 -14.32
C ILE A 57 -0.99 -7.89 -14.80
N SER A 58 -2.19 -7.33 -14.85
CA SER A 58 -3.41 -8.03 -15.27
C SER A 58 -3.28 -8.67 -16.66
N ASP A 59 -2.62 -8.00 -17.60
CA ASP A 59 -2.37 -8.52 -18.95
C ASP A 59 -1.40 -9.71 -18.98
N ALA A 60 -0.50 -9.81 -18.01
CA ALA A 60 0.52 -10.84 -17.92
C ALA A 60 0.15 -11.97 -16.93
N LEU A 61 -0.96 -11.83 -16.19
CA LEU A 61 -1.42 -12.87 -15.27
C LEU A 61 -1.73 -14.18 -16.03
N PRO A 62 -1.33 -15.34 -15.47
CA PRO A 62 -1.73 -16.63 -16.01
C PRO A 62 -3.24 -16.86 -15.82
N ALA A 63 -3.83 -17.78 -16.61
CA ALA A 63 -5.28 -18.00 -16.67
C ALA A 63 -5.98 -18.26 -15.33
N GLY A 64 -5.27 -18.75 -14.31
CA GLY A 64 -5.82 -18.99 -12.97
C GLY A 64 -5.89 -17.76 -12.07
N TRP A 65 -5.38 -16.60 -12.50
CA TRP A 65 -5.29 -15.38 -11.71
C TRP A 65 -6.02 -14.21 -12.39
N SER A 66 -6.69 -13.39 -11.58
CA SER A 66 -7.18 -12.07 -11.97
C SER A 66 -6.64 -10.98 -11.05
N LEU A 67 -6.86 -9.72 -11.43
CA LEU A 67 -6.53 -8.56 -10.63
C LEU A 67 -7.77 -7.67 -10.51
N ALA A 68 -8.11 -7.28 -9.29
CA ALA A 68 -9.07 -6.24 -9.02
C ALA A 68 -8.40 -5.03 -8.37
N GLN A 69 -8.81 -3.82 -8.74
CA GLN A 69 -8.45 -2.59 -8.02
C GLN A 69 -9.61 -2.23 -7.09
N VAL A 70 -9.34 -2.07 -5.80
CA VAL A 70 -10.37 -1.73 -4.81
C VAL A 70 -10.51 -0.21 -4.66
N LEU A 71 -11.76 0.27 -4.54
CA LEU A 71 -12.07 1.65 -4.13
C LEU A 71 -12.60 1.63 -2.69
N LEU A 72 -11.73 2.06 -1.77
CA LEU A 72 -12.07 2.27 -0.36
C LEU A 72 -12.67 3.67 -0.15
N SER A 73 -13.22 3.92 1.03
CA SER A 73 -13.73 5.26 1.40
C SER A 73 -12.62 6.30 1.48
N SER A 74 -11.37 5.87 1.68
CA SER A 74 -10.16 6.71 1.67
C SER A 74 -9.68 7.12 0.26
N ALA A 75 -10.23 6.56 -0.82
CA ALA A 75 -9.80 6.88 -2.18
C ALA A 75 -9.96 8.38 -2.52
N TYR A 76 -9.16 8.86 -3.47
CA TYR A 76 -9.14 10.24 -3.97
C TYR A 76 -8.85 11.31 -2.89
N ILE A 77 -9.87 11.79 -2.20
CA ILE A 77 -9.79 12.84 -1.17
C ILE A 77 -10.40 12.39 0.16
N GLY A 78 -10.79 11.12 0.29
CA GLY A 78 -11.38 10.60 1.51
C GLY A 78 -10.36 10.28 2.61
N TRP A 79 -9.12 10.00 2.21
CA TRP A 79 -8.05 9.56 3.10
C TRP A 79 -7.72 10.54 4.23
N GLY A 80 -7.86 11.85 3.99
CA GLY A 80 -7.47 12.86 4.97
C GLY A 80 -8.35 12.90 6.22
N ILE A 81 -9.53 12.27 6.17
CA ILE A 81 -10.45 12.11 7.31
C ILE A 81 -10.73 10.64 7.64
N SER A 82 -10.01 9.71 7.01
CA SER A 82 -10.06 8.28 7.33
C SER A 82 -8.85 7.87 8.19
N CYS A 83 -8.65 6.57 8.35
CA CYS A 83 -7.48 5.98 8.99
C CYS A 83 -7.28 4.54 8.49
N LEU A 84 -6.05 4.02 8.64
CA LEU A 84 -5.68 2.67 8.19
C LEU A 84 -6.58 1.58 8.80
N LYS A 85 -7.06 1.77 10.03
CA LYS A 85 -8.00 0.83 10.66
C LYS A 85 -9.31 0.72 9.88
N ASN A 86 -9.85 1.82 9.36
CA ASN A 86 -11.04 1.79 8.53
C ASN A 86 -10.73 1.11 7.20
N ASP A 87 -9.60 1.43 6.58
CA ASP A 87 -9.16 0.83 5.32
C ASP A 87 -8.99 -0.69 5.47
N ALA A 88 -8.37 -1.17 6.56
CA ALA A 88 -8.24 -2.59 6.86
C ALA A 88 -9.60 -3.29 7.06
N GLN A 89 -10.58 -2.62 7.69
CA GLN A 89 -11.93 -3.15 7.85
C GLN A 89 -12.67 -3.28 6.51
N GLU A 90 -12.60 -2.25 5.67
CA GLU A 90 -13.21 -2.25 4.34
C GLU A 90 -12.53 -3.27 3.41
N LEU A 91 -11.21 -3.40 3.48
CA LEU A 91 -10.46 -4.46 2.82
C LEU A 91 -10.88 -5.83 3.32
N SER A 92 -11.14 -6.01 4.62
CA SER A 92 -11.60 -7.28 5.16
C SER A 92 -12.97 -7.68 4.60
N GLN A 93 -13.87 -6.70 4.39
CA GLN A 93 -15.14 -6.90 3.71
C GLN A 93 -14.96 -7.22 2.22
N CYS A 94 -14.04 -6.56 1.53
CA CYS A 94 -13.69 -6.84 0.13
C CYS A 94 -13.15 -8.28 -0.03
N VAL A 95 -12.22 -8.69 0.83
CA VAL A 95 -11.67 -10.05 0.86
C VAL A 95 -12.77 -11.06 1.18
N ALA A 96 -13.63 -10.79 2.17
CA ALA A 96 -14.77 -11.67 2.50
C ALA A 96 -15.71 -11.86 1.31
N TYR A 97 -16.02 -10.79 0.58
CA TYR A 97 -16.80 -10.86 -0.64
C TYR A 97 -16.12 -11.73 -1.70
N PHE A 98 -14.84 -11.49 -2.01
CA PHE A 98 -14.14 -12.29 -3.02
C PHE A 98 -14.03 -13.77 -2.62
N ARG A 99 -13.91 -14.10 -1.33
CA ARG A 99 -13.99 -15.49 -0.86
C ARG A 99 -15.34 -16.17 -1.16
N THR A 100 -16.43 -15.43 -1.35
CA THR A 100 -17.74 -16.02 -1.74
C THR A 100 -17.80 -16.42 -3.22
N ILE A 101 -16.96 -15.82 -4.07
CA ILE A 101 -16.99 -16.02 -5.53
C ILE A 101 -15.68 -16.59 -6.10
N LYS A 102 -14.61 -16.64 -5.30
CA LYS A 102 -13.30 -17.18 -5.67
C LYS A 102 -12.92 -18.28 -4.68
N SER A 103 -12.52 -19.44 -5.20
CA SER A 103 -12.09 -20.59 -4.40
C SER A 103 -10.57 -20.67 -4.17
N GLY A 104 -9.80 -19.88 -4.90
CA GLY A 104 -8.33 -19.87 -4.85
C GLY A 104 -7.76 -18.85 -3.88
N LYS A 105 -6.52 -18.43 -4.14
CA LYS A 105 -5.73 -17.55 -3.30
C LYS A 105 -6.13 -16.08 -3.46
N ILE A 106 -6.04 -15.31 -2.38
CA ILE A 106 -6.21 -13.86 -2.38
C ILE A 106 -4.91 -13.21 -1.91
N VAL A 107 -4.35 -12.33 -2.73
CA VAL A 107 -3.15 -11.55 -2.42
C VAL A 107 -3.52 -10.07 -2.37
N LEU A 108 -3.08 -9.36 -1.33
CA LEU A 108 -3.17 -7.89 -1.32
C LEU A 108 -1.89 -7.30 -1.91
N MET A 109 -2.02 -6.30 -2.78
CA MET A 109 -0.90 -5.57 -3.35
C MET A 109 -1.07 -4.08 -3.12
N GLY A 110 -0.25 -3.51 -2.24
CA GLY A 110 -0.20 -2.08 -1.96
C GLY A 110 0.75 -1.35 -2.90
N HIS A 111 0.33 -0.18 -3.35
CA HIS A 111 1.15 0.81 -4.03
C HIS A 111 1.28 2.05 -3.15
N SER A 112 2.47 2.62 -3.00
CA SER A 112 2.66 3.86 -2.26
C SER A 112 2.10 3.70 -0.82
N THR A 113 1.27 4.62 -0.35
CA THR A 113 0.60 4.52 0.96
C THR A 113 -0.37 3.33 1.05
N GLY A 114 -0.84 2.75 -0.05
CA GLY A 114 -1.56 1.47 -0.03
C GLY A 114 -0.71 0.31 0.52
N CYS A 115 0.63 0.49 0.63
CA CYS A 115 1.49 -0.42 1.38
C CYS A 115 1.21 -0.38 2.88
N GLN A 116 0.82 0.78 3.43
CA GLN A 116 0.41 0.93 4.83
C GLN A 116 -0.84 0.11 5.09
N ASP A 117 -1.80 0.12 4.16
CA ASP A 117 -3.00 -0.72 4.26
C ASP A 117 -2.67 -2.21 4.31
N VAL A 118 -1.72 -2.68 3.48
CA VAL A 118 -1.25 -4.08 3.53
C VAL A 118 -0.63 -4.40 4.89
N MET A 119 0.22 -3.51 5.41
CA MET A 119 0.88 -3.71 6.70
C MET A 119 -0.10 -3.65 7.87
N GLU A 120 -1.03 -2.70 7.88
CA GLU A 120 -2.11 -2.60 8.87
C GLU A 120 -3.00 -3.84 8.83
N TYR A 121 -3.37 -4.31 7.64
CA TYR A 121 -4.18 -5.50 7.46
C TYR A 121 -3.54 -6.76 8.06
N LEU A 122 -2.21 -6.86 7.96
CA LEU A 122 -1.44 -8.03 8.39
C LEU A 122 -0.94 -7.94 9.83
N THR A 123 -0.66 -6.74 10.34
CA THR A 123 0.09 -6.53 11.59
C THR A 123 -0.60 -5.55 12.56
N GLY A 124 -1.51 -4.72 12.07
CA GLY A 124 -2.18 -3.67 12.83
C GLY A 124 -3.08 -4.20 13.96
N PRO A 125 -3.54 -3.31 14.86
CA PRO A 125 -4.45 -3.68 15.94
C PRO A 125 -5.73 -4.33 15.43
N GLY A 126 -5.96 -5.59 15.82
CA GLY A 126 -7.14 -6.35 15.40
C GLY A 126 -6.96 -7.13 14.09
N HIS A 127 -5.77 -7.16 13.47
CA HIS A 127 -5.51 -7.94 12.24
C HIS A 127 -5.96 -9.41 12.31
N LYS A 128 -6.00 -10.01 13.51
CA LYS A 128 -6.45 -11.39 13.73
C LYS A 128 -7.92 -11.64 13.35
N THR A 129 -8.75 -10.59 13.35
CA THR A 129 -10.16 -10.68 12.93
C THR A 129 -10.36 -10.38 11.46
N ASN A 130 -9.31 -9.95 10.75
CA ASN A 130 -9.38 -9.73 9.31
C ASN A 130 -9.55 -11.06 8.57
N THR A 131 -10.31 -11.03 7.47
CA THR A 131 -10.49 -12.20 6.62
C THR A 131 -9.12 -12.72 6.12
N PRO A 132 -8.81 -14.02 6.20
CA PRO A 132 -7.47 -14.50 5.83
C PRO A 132 -7.11 -14.25 4.36
N ILE A 133 -5.86 -13.85 4.12
CA ILE A 133 -5.23 -13.71 2.79
C ILE A 133 -4.00 -14.61 2.68
N ASP A 134 -3.59 -14.91 1.45
CA ASP A 134 -2.53 -15.87 1.12
C ASP A 134 -1.16 -15.21 0.93
N GLY A 135 -1.08 -13.88 0.87
CA GLY A 135 0.18 -13.15 0.72
C GLY A 135 -0.03 -11.65 0.58
N GLY A 136 1.06 -10.90 0.74
CA GLY A 136 1.10 -9.44 0.56
C GLY A 136 2.23 -9.03 -0.39
N ILE A 137 2.00 -7.99 -1.19
CA ILE A 137 3.02 -7.33 -2.00
C ILE A 137 3.00 -5.85 -1.62
N ILE A 138 4.16 -5.25 -1.34
CA ILE A 138 4.30 -3.80 -1.13
C ILE A 138 5.21 -3.22 -2.21
N GLN A 139 4.70 -2.26 -2.98
CA GLN A 139 5.43 -1.60 -4.06
C GLN A 139 5.57 -0.10 -3.75
N ALA A 140 6.81 0.39 -3.79
CA ALA A 140 7.16 1.77 -3.43
C ALA A 140 6.65 2.16 -2.03
N SER A 141 6.91 1.31 -1.03
CA SER A 141 6.58 1.54 0.37
C SER A 141 7.48 2.62 0.99
N VAL A 142 7.12 3.89 0.79
CA VAL A 142 7.88 5.06 1.27
C VAL A 142 7.30 5.61 2.58
N SER A 143 8.11 6.36 3.32
CA SER A 143 7.66 7.08 4.52
C SER A 143 7.05 8.43 4.14
N ASP A 144 5.79 8.65 4.52
CA ASP A 144 5.17 9.97 4.39
C ASP A 144 5.91 11.02 5.24
N ARG A 145 6.38 10.67 6.45
CA ARG A 145 7.16 11.56 7.29
C ARG A 145 8.43 12.06 6.58
N GLU A 146 9.19 11.15 5.99
CA GLU A 146 10.43 11.51 5.29
C GLU A 146 10.15 12.26 3.98
N ALA A 147 9.10 11.87 3.25
CA ALA A 147 8.67 12.57 2.04
C ALA A 147 8.20 14.00 2.35
N LEU A 148 7.35 14.19 3.36
CA LEU A 148 6.90 15.51 3.82
C LEU A 148 8.07 16.37 4.29
N GLY A 149 9.04 15.77 5.00
CA GLY A 149 10.26 16.47 5.41
C GLY A 149 11.15 16.94 4.25
N GLN A 150 11.06 16.30 3.08
CA GLN A 150 11.75 16.71 1.86
C GLN A 150 10.98 17.79 1.08
N GLU A 151 9.66 17.63 0.97
CA GLU A 151 8.83 18.39 0.04
C GLU A 151 8.23 19.67 0.65
N MET A 152 8.05 19.73 1.96
CA MET A 152 7.47 20.89 2.64
C MET A 152 8.52 21.86 3.18
N ASP A 153 8.18 23.14 3.25
CA ASP A 153 8.96 24.10 4.04
C ASP A 153 9.01 23.67 5.51
N ALA A 154 10.21 23.68 6.10
CA ALA A 154 10.44 23.17 7.44
C ALA A 154 9.66 23.93 8.52
N ASN A 155 9.44 25.24 8.37
CA ASN A 155 8.66 26.03 9.33
C ASN A 155 7.17 25.75 9.17
N VAL A 156 6.68 25.59 7.93
CA VAL A 156 5.28 25.20 7.67
C VAL A 156 4.99 23.83 8.28
N LEU A 157 5.85 22.85 8.02
CA LEU A 157 5.72 21.50 8.59
C LEU A 157 5.75 21.53 10.12
N LYS A 158 6.74 22.21 10.72
CA LYS A 158 6.83 22.31 12.18
C LYS A 158 5.60 23.00 12.80
N ASN A 159 5.14 24.10 12.23
CA ASN A 159 4.01 24.86 12.76
C ASN A 159 2.67 24.12 12.60
N SER A 160 2.47 23.44 11.46
CA SER A 160 1.29 22.59 11.24
C SER A 160 1.23 21.41 12.20
N ILE A 161 2.36 20.74 12.47
CA ILE A 161 2.46 19.69 13.50
C ILE A 161 2.08 20.24 14.87
N ALA A 162 2.64 21.38 15.27
CA ALA A 162 2.35 21.99 16.57
C ALA A 162 0.87 22.37 16.71
N LEU A 163 0.24 22.87 15.63
CA LEU A 163 -1.19 23.17 15.62
C LEU A 163 -2.03 21.90 15.72
N ALA A 164 -1.70 20.87 14.95
CA ALA A 164 -2.41 19.59 14.96
C ALA A 164 -2.35 18.94 16.35
N GLN A 165 -1.17 18.96 17.00
CA GLN A 165 -1.02 18.46 18.37
C GLN A 165 -1.93 19.22 19.35
N LYS A 166 -1.95 20.55 19.27
CA LYS A 166 -2.83 21.37 20.11
C LYS A 166 -4.32 21.05 19.90
N MET A 167 -4.74 20.79 18.66
CA MET A 167 -6.12 20.40 18.36
C MET A 167 -6.44 19.03 18.97
N VAL A 168 -5.56 18.04 18.82
CA VAL A 168 -5.74 16.73 19.44
C VAL A 168 -5.80 16.83 20.97
N ASP A 169 -4.90 17.59 21.60
CA ASP A 169 -4.88 17.79 23.05
C ASP A 169 -6.16 18.49 23.58
N ALA A 170 -6.80 19.31 22.74
CA ALA A 170 -8.06 19.98 23.05
C ALA A 170 -9.31 19.10 22.81
N GLY A 171 -9.14 17.90 22.22
CA GLY A 171 -10.26 17.02 21.85
C GLY A 171 -10.78 17.23 20.42
N ASP A 172 -10.16 18.11 19.64
CA ASP A 172 -10.54 18.48 18.27
C ASP A 172 -9.74 17.69 17.21
N GLY A 173 -9.33 16.46 17.52
CA GLY A 173 -8.47 15.66 16.64
C GLY A 173 -9.09 15.33 15.28
N GLU A 174 -10.40 15.22 15.19
CA GLU A 174 -11.13 14.95 13.94
C GLU A 174 -11.49 16.22 13.17
N GLU A 175 -11.19 17.41 13.71
CA GLU A 175 -11.40 18.67 13.00
C GLU A 175 -10.32 18.88 11.94
N ILE A 176 -10.73 19.51 10.82
CA ILE A 176 -9.86 19.77 9.67
C ILE A 176 -8.86 20.88 10.00
N LEU A 177 -7.59 20.63 9.68
CA LEU A 177 -6.58 21.68 9.75
C LEU A 177 -6.91 22.81 8.76
N PRO A 178 -6.81 24.08 9.19
CA PRO A 178 -6.92 25.20 8.26
C PRO A 178 -5.91 25.05 7.12
N SER A 179 -6.35 25.23 5.87
CA SER A 179 -5.45 25.11 4.70
C SER A 179 -4.27 26.08 4.75
N SER A 180 -4.43 27.22 5.45
CA SER A 180 -3.34 28.16 5.72
C SER A 180 -2.23 27.59 6.60
N ALA A 181 -2.52 26.60 7.45
CA ALA A 181 -1.52 25.97 8.32
C ALA A 181 -0.61 25.01 7.53
N THR A 182 -1.13 24.40 6.46
CA THR A 182 -0.40 23.46 5.60
C THR A 182 -0.03 24.06 4.24
N GLU A 183 -0.29 25.36 4.05
CA GLU A 183 -0.19 26.07 2.77
C GLU A 183 -0.90 25.38 1.59
N GLY A 184 -1.95 24.62 1.88
CA GLY A 184 -2.68 23.84 0.89
C GLY A 184 -1.84 22.75 0.23
N PHE A 185 -0.83 22.21 0.92
CA PHE A 185 0.09 21.18 0.40
C PHE A 185 -0.66 19.99 -0.22
N PHE A 186 -1.70 19.52 0.45
CA PHE A 186 -2.62 18.53 -0.09
C PHE A 186 -3.93 19.17 -0.55
N GLN A 187 -4.49 18.62 -1.62
CA GLN A 187 -5.84 18.97 -2.08
C GLN A 187 -6.94 18.39 -1.19
N SER A 188 -6.66 17.27 -0.51
CA SER A 188 -7.58 16.65 0.44
C SER A 188 -7.68 17.49 1.71
N PRO A 189 -8.87 17.69 2.29
CA PRO A 189 -9.00 18.09 3.68
C PRO A 189 -8.33 17.03 4.57
N VAL A 190 -7.53 17.45 5.55
CA VAL A 190 -6.85 16.54 6.48
C VAL A 190 -7.19 16.93 7.91
N CYS A 191 -7.71 15.99 8.71
CA CYS A 191 -7.95 16.23 10.13
C CYS A 191 -6.64 16.24 10.94
N ALA A 192 -6.66 16.89 12.10
CA ALA A 192 -5.47 17.03 12.94
C ALA A 192 -4.83 15.68 13.32
N ARG A 193 -5.64 14.68 13.68
CA ARG A 193 -5.18 13.31 13.96
C ARG A 193 -4.48 12.69 12.76
N ARG A 194 -5.08 12.77 11.57
CA ARG A 194 -4.49 12.19 10.35
C ARG A 194 -3.18 12.89 9.97
N TRP A 195 -3.11 14.20 10.16
CA TRP A 195 -1.86 14.96 9.94
C TRP A 195 -0.73 14.50 10.85
N LEU A 196 -1.00 14.32 12.15
CA LEU A 196 0.00 13.77 13.09
C LEU A 196 0.40 12.34 12.75
N SER A 197 -0.54 11.54 12.27
CA SER A 197 -0.27 10.16 11.83
C SER A 197 0.73 10.12 10.66
N LEU A 198 0.54 10.96 9.65
CA LEU A 198 1.43 11.05 8.47
C LEU A 198 2.78 11.68 8.80
N THR A 199 2.78 12.74 9.61
CA THR A 199 4.02 13.47 9.96
C THR A 199 4.85 12.76 11.02
N SER A 200 4.21 11.92 11.84
CA SER A 200 4.80 11.04 12.86
C SER A 200 6.01 11.67 13.59
N PRO A 201 5.85 12.85 14.22
CA PRO A 201 6.98 13.59 14.79
C PRO A 201 7.72 12.80 15.89
N ASN A 202 7.04 11.85 16.54
CA ASN A 202 7.60 11.01 17.61
C ASN A 202 7.74 9.53 17.20
N HIS A 203 7.58 9.18 15.92
CA HIS A 203 7.59 7.79 15.44
C HIS A 203 6.52 6.88 16.06
N ASP A 204 5.36 7.46 16.34
CA ASP A 204 4.19 6.83 16.94
C ASP A 204 2.91 7.07 16.13
N GLY A 205 3.01 7.71 14.96
CA GLY A 205 1.90 7.85 14.03
C GLY A 205 1.49 6.52 13.42
N ASP A 206 0.19 6.31 13.22
CA ASP A 206 -0.35 5.04 12.72
C ASP A 206 0.17 4.72 11.29
N ASP A 207 0.57 5.73 10.50
CA ASP A 207 1.08 5.54 9.13
C ASP A 207 2.58 5.23 9.03
N ASP A 208 3.33 5.37 10.14
CA ASP A 208 4.79 5.33 10.12
C ASP A 208 5.35 3.90 10.16
N TYR A 209 5.08 3.16 9.09
CA TYR A 209 5.57 1.80 8.87
C TYR A 209 6.97 1.77 8.25
N PHE A 210 7.37 2.84 7.54
CA PHE A 210 8.45 2.78 6.55
C PHE A 210 9.57 3.81 6.76
N SER A 211 9.53 4.66 7.80
CA SER A 211 10.63 5.61 8.03
C SER A 211 11.95 4.87 8.24
N SER A 212 13.00 5.34 7.55
CA SER A 212 14.31 4.70 7.56
C SER A 212 14.98 4.68 8.93
N ASP A 213 14.62 5.62 9.79
CA ASP A 213 15.13 5.84 11.15
C ASP A 213 14.29 5.19 12.26
N LEU A 214 13.25 4.40 11.94
CA LEU A 214 12.57 3.56 12.92
C LEU A 214 13.55 2.60 13.59
N THR A 215 13.40 2.37 14.89
CA THR A 215 14.22 1.41 15.63
C THR A 215 13.85 -0.05 15.31
N ASP A 216 14.77 -0.98 15.56
CA ASP A 216 14.47 -2.42 15.41
C ASP A 216 13.30 -2.85 16.32
N GLU A 217 13.14 -2.24 17.50
CA GLU A 217 12.02 -2.53 18.41
C GLU A 217 10.67 -2.05 17.85
N GLN A 218 10.65 -0.95 17.10
CA GLN A 218 9.45 -0.52 16.38
C GLN A 218 9.15 -1.47 15.20
N LEU A 219 10.16 -1.79 14.39
CA LEU A 219 9.99 -2.71 13.24
C LEU A 219 9.58 -4.12 13.68
N LYS A 220 9.97 -4.58 14.88
CA LYS A 220 9.52 -5.85 15.45
C LYS A 220 8.01 -5.90 15.69
N LYS A 221 7.37 -4.75 15.97
CA LYS A 221 5.91 -4.66 16.17
C LYS A 221 5.15 -4.76 14.84
N THR A 222 5.79 -4.38 13.73
CA THR A 222 5.21 -4.39 12.38
C THR A 222 5.79 -5.56 11.56
N PHE A 223 6.88 -5.35 10.83
CA PHE A 223 7.55 -6.39 10.03
C PHE A 223 7.83 -7.67 10.83
N GLY A 224 8.29 -7.54 12.08
CA GLY A 224 8.60 -8.70 12.93
C GLY A 224 7.38 -9.41 13.50
N SER A 225 6.16 -8.89 13.32
CA SER A 225 4.91 -9.53 13.75
C SER A 225 4.16 -10.22 12.61
N LEU A 226 4.68 -10.15 11.37
CA LEU A 226 4.10 -10.82 10.20
C LEU A 226 4.01 -12.33 10.40
N ALA A 227 2.81 -12.88 10.19
CA ALA A 227 2.58 -14.31 10.28
C ALA A 227 3.16 -15.06 9.08
N ALA A 228 3.78 -16.22 9.33
CA ALA A 228 4.35 -17.09 8.29
C ALA A 228 3.36 -17.57 7.22
N ARG A 229 2.04 -17.51 7.51
CA ARG A 229 0.97 -17.97 6.59
C ARG A 229 0.82 -17.09 5.35
N SER A 230 1.17 -15.80 5.46
CA SER A 230 0.98 -14.80 4.41
C SER A 230 2.34 -14.17 4.13
N PRO A 231 3.18 -14.78 3.25
CA PRO A 231 4.48 -14.23 2.93
C PRO A 231 4.35 -12.84 2.29
N LEU A 232 5.36 -12.00 2.52
CA LEU A 232 5.47 -10.66 1.95
C LEU A 232 6.43 -10.66 0.74
N CYS A 233 6.14 -9.85 -0.28
CA CYS A 233 7.07 -9.50 -1.35
C CYS A 233 7.28 -7.98 -1.36
N ILE A 234 8.54 -7.54 -1.35
CA ILE A 234 8.92 -6.12 -1.22
C ILE A 234 9.53 -5.65 -2.54
N LEU A 235 8.83 -4.76 -3.24
CA LEU A 235 9.25 -4.21 -4.54
C LEU A 235 9.52 -2.70 -4.37
N TYR A 236 10.73 -2.37 -3.95
CA TYR A 236 11.13 -0.99 -3.68
C TYR A 236 11.57 -0.27 -4.96
N SER A 237 11.32 1.04 -5.07
CA SER A 237 11.66 1.83 -6.26
C SER A 237 13.06 2.45 -6.14
N GLY A 238 14.00 2.06 -7.00
CA GLY A 238 15.40 2.49 -6.92
C GLY A 238 15.60 4.00 -7.14
N ASN A 239 14.82 4.62 -8.03
CA ASN A 239 14.83 6.06 -8.31
C ASN A 239 13.56 6.76 -7.79
N ASP A 240 12.95 6.23 -6.73
CA ASP A 240 11.77 6.86 -6.09
C ASP A 240 12.06 8.31 -5.69
N GLU A 241 11.25 9.25 -6.20
CA GLU A 241 11.40 10.68 -5.96
C GLU A 241 11.00 11.13 -4.55
N TYR A 242 10.24 10.32 -3.80
CA TYR A 242 9.79 10.65 -2.44
C TYR A 242 10.70 10.09 -1.34
N VAL A 243 11.79 9.41 -1.72
CA VAL A 243 12.76 8.85 -0.77
C VAL A 243 14.01 9.74 -0.74
N PRO A 244 14.39 10.31 0.42
CA PRO A 244 15.60 11.10 0.55
C PRO A 244 16.85 10.40 0.00
N LYS A 245 17.65 11.15 -0.78
CA LYS A 245 18.81 10.60 -1.51
C LYS A 245 19.90 10.01 -0.61
N TYR A 246 19.94 10.35 0.68
CA TYR A 246 20.93 9.82 1.62
C TYR A 246 20.59 8.41 2.12
N ILE A 247 19.36 7.93 1.88
CA ILE A 247 18.91 6.62 2.35
C ILE A 247 19.45 5.52 1.44
N ASP A 248 20.16 4.57 2.03
CA ASP A 248 20.53 3.32 1.36
C ASP A 248 19.32 2.39 1.30
N LYS A 249 18.66 2.38 0.15
CA LYS A 249 17.43 1.62 -0.10
C LYS A 249 17.66 0.10 -0.02
N GLU A 250 18.83 -0.38 -0.44
CA GLU A 250 19.17 -1.81 -0.37
C GLU A 250 19.37 -2.25 1.07
N ALA A 251 20.11 -1.45 1.86
CA ALA A 251 20.27 -1.71 3.28
C ALA A 251 18.94 -1.64 4.04
N LEU A 252 18.07 -0.70 3.69
CA LEU A 252 16.74 -0.55 4.30
C LEU A 252 15.85 -1.76 4.02
N VAL A 253 15.71 -2.17 2.75
CA VAL A 253 14.92 -3.36 2.38
C VAL A 253 15.51 -4.61 3.04
N LYS A 254 16.82 -4.78 3.02
CA LYS A 254 17.49 -5.90 3.70
C LYS A 254 17.17 -5.93 5.19
N ARG A 255 17.19 -4.76 5.86
CA ARG A 255 16.86 -4.64 7.29
C ARG A 255 15.42 -5.10 7.57
N TRP A 256 14.45 -4.70 6.74
CA TRP A 256 13.07 -5.18 6.87
C TRP A 256 12.98 -6.69 6.73
N ILE A 257 13.60 -7.28 5.68
CA ILE A 257 13.64 -8.72 5.46
C ILE A 257 14.21 -9.46 6.68
N ASP A 258 15.33 -8.99 7.23
CA ASP A 258 15.97 -9.58 8.40
C ASP A 258 15.05 -9.53 9.64
N ILE A 259 14.30 -8.45 9.82
CA ILE A 259 13.34 -8.30 10.92
C ILE A 259 12.15 -9.26 10.77
N VAL A 260 11.57 -9.39 9.57
CA VAL A 260 10.50 -10.37 9.30
C VAL A 260 10.96 -11.78 9.65
N LYS A 261 12.16 -12.16 9.19
CA LYS A 261 12.74 -13.50 9.42
C LYS A 261 12.99 -13.77 10.90
N LYS A 262 13.54 -12.80 11.64
CA LYS A 262 13.73 -12.91 13.10
C LYS A 262 12.41 -13.07 13.85
N GLY A 263 11.33 -12.46 13.35
CA GLY A 263 9.97 -12.60 13.88
C GLY A 263 9.28 -13.94 13.56
N GLY A 264 9.88 -14.77 12.70
CA GLY A 264 9.26 -16.02 12.23
C GLY A 264 8.29 -15.84 11.07
N GLY A 265 8.19 -14.64 10.50
CA GLY A 265 7.46 -14.38 9.27
C GLY A 265 8.19 -14.91 8.03
N LYS A 266 7.55 -14.80 6.87
CA LYS A 266 8.13 -15.19 5.58
C LYS A 266 8.18 -14.01 4.61
N VAL A 267 9.30 -13.88 3.91
CA VAL A 267 9.44 -12.97 2.76
C VAL A 267 9.84 -13.80 1.55
N ASP A 268 9.31 -13.46 0.38
CA ASP A 268 9.85 -13.94 -0.88
C ASP A 268 11.13 -13.18 -1.22
N GLU A 269 12.26 -13.67 -0.70
CA GLU A 269 13.58 -13.07 -0.93
C GLU A 269 14.04 -13.19 -2.39
N GLU A 270 13.46 -14.10 -3.18
CA GLU A 270 13.81 -14.26 -4.60
C GLU A 270 13.21 -13.13 -5.44
N ASN A 271 11.95 -12.79 -5.19
CA ASN A 271 11.23 -11.77 -5.96
C ASN A 271 11.27 -10.39 -5.32
N SER A 272 11.57 -10.26 -4.02
CA SER A 272 11.79 -8.96 -3.37
C SER A 272 13.08 -8.30 -3.87
N ALA A 273 13.03 -7.00 -4.17
CA ALA A 273 14.19 -6.23 -4.63
C ALA A 273 13.96 -4.72 -4.57
N VAL A 274 15.05 -3.96 -4.59
CA VAL A 274 15.06 -2.58 -5.09
C VAL A 274 15.16 -2.64 -6.62
N LEU A 275 14.16 -2.12 -7.32
CA LEU A 275 14.09 -2.11 -8.78
C LEU A 275 14.93 -0.94 -9.33
N PRO A 276 16.05 -1.19 -10.01
CA PRO A 276 16.90 -0.12 -10.52
C PRO A 276 16.14 0.76 -11.53
N GLY A 277 16.28 2.08 -11.42
CA GLY A 277 15.62 3.02 -12.32
C GLY A 277 14.13 3.29 -12.06
N ALA A 278 13.46 2.48 -11.23
CA ALA A 278 12.03 2.65 -10.94
C ALA A 278 11.76 3.98 -10.20
N THR A 279 10.91 4.82 -10.79
CA THR A 279 10.27 5.97 -10.12
C THR A 279 9.07 5.51 -9.30
N HIS A 280 8.54 6.35 -8.42
CA HIS A 280 7.54 5.97 -7.42
C HIS A 280 6.38 5.13 -7.99
N ASN A 281 5.68 5.65 -9.00
CA ASN A 281 4.55 4.99 -9.67
C ASN A 281 4.88 4.41 -11.05
N LEU A 282 6.17 4.32 -11.40
CA LEU A 282 6.69 3.89 -12.71
C LEU A 282 6.25 4.68 -13.95
N SER A 283 5.45 5.75 -13.80
CA SER A 283 4.97 6.54 -14.96
C SER A 283 6.10 7.22 -15.74
N LYS A 284 7.22 7.52 -15.08
CA LYS A 284 8.43 8.12 -15.66
C LYS A 284 9.54 7.09 -15.94
N SER A 285 9.27 5.81 -15.71
CA SER A 285 10.21 4.69 -15.91
C SER A 285 9.48 3.44 -16.45
N PRO A 286 8.72 3.57 -17.56
CA PRO A 286 7.93 2.46 -18.12
C PRO A 286 8.77 1.23 -18.50
N GLU A 287 10.07 1.41 -18.76
CA GLU A 287 11.03 0.34 -19.05
C GLU A 287 11.25 -0.62 -17.87
N VAL A 288 10.91 -0.23 -16.63
CA VAL A 288 11.04 -1.08 -15.44
C VAL A 288 9.79 -1.93 -15.20
N VAL A 289 8.64 -1.58 -15.81
CA VAL A 289 7.37 -2.30 -15.64
C VAL A 289 7.49 -3.80 -15.95
N PRO A 290 8.18 -4.26 -17.03
CA PRO A 290 8.34 -5.69 -17.28
C PRO A 290 9.05 -6.46 -16.17
N GLU A 291 10.07 -5.87 -15.52
CA GLU A 291 10.77 -6.51 -14.39
C GLU A 291 9.88 -6.56 -13.15
N LEU A 292 9.11 -5.50 -12.88
CA LEU A 292 8.11 -5.51 -11.82
C LEU A 292 7.09 -6.63 -12.04
N VAL A 293 6.51 -6.71 -13.26
CA VAL A 293 5.53 -7.74 -13.61
C VAL A 293 6.12 -9.12 -13.43
N LYS A 294 7.35 -9.36 -13.91
CA LYS A 294 8.05 -10.65 -13.76
C LYS A 294 8.15 -11.06 -12.29
N ARG A 295 8.53 -10.16 -11.38
CA ARG A 295 8.65 -10.45 -9.93
C ARG A 295 7.31 -10.70 -9.27
N VAL A 296 6.27 -9.94 -9.63
CA VAL A 296 4.90 -10.21 -9.17
C VAL A 296 4.49 -11.62 -9.60
N LEU A 297 4.65 -11.99 -10.88
CA LEU A 297 4.32 -13.33 -11.36
C LEU A 297 5.14 -14.43 -10.69
N GLY A 298 6.43 -14.17 -10.40
CA GLY A 298 7.30 -15.07 -9.64
C GLY A 298 6.75 -15.36 -8.25
N PHE A 299 6.36 -14.32 -7.51
CA PHE A 299 5.74 -14.44 -6.19
C PHE A 299 4.44 -15.24 -6.23
N LEU A 300 3.54 -14.92 -7.17
CA LEU A 300 2.27 -15.63 -7.33
C LEU A 300 2.48 -17.13 -7.67
N LYS A 301 3.48 -17.45 -8.51
CA LYS A 301 3.85 -18.83 -8.83
C LYS A 301 4.40 -19.58 -7.61
N GLY A 302 5.20 -18.93 -6.78
CA GLY A 302 5.71 -19.47 -5.53
C GLY A 302 4.59 -19.85 -4.56
N LEU A 303 3.56 -18.98 -4.46
CA LEU A 303 2.37 -19.25 -3.66
C LEU A 303 1.56 -20.45 -4.17
N SER A 304 1.39 -20.60 -5.49
CA SER A 304 0.67 -21.74 -6.09
C SER A 304 1.36 -23.08 -5.84
N SER A 305 2.67 -23.07 -5.61
CA SER A 305 3.47 -24.27 -5.34
C SER A 305 3.45 -24.67 -3.85
N GLN A 306 3.05 -23.75 -2.97
CA GLN A 306 2.82 -24.01 -1.54
C GLN A 306 1.34 -24.41 -1.36
N SER A 307 1.10 -25.73 -1.35
CA SER A 307 -0.18 -26.31 -0.95
C SER A 307 -0.38 -26.09 0.56
N HIS A 308 -1.01 -24.97 0.91
CA HIS A 308 -1.65 -24.80 2.21
C HIS A 308 -3.16 -24.83 2.02
N LEU A 309 -3.63 -26.01 1.64
CA LEU A 309 -4.86 -26.69 2.03
C LEU A 309 -4.73 -28.16 1.61
#